data_AF-A0A8D1H123-F1
#
_entry.id   AF-A0A8D1H123-F1
#
_cell.length_a   1.000
_cell.length_b   1.000
_cell.length_c   1.000
_cell.angle_alpha   90.00
_cell.angle_beta   90.00
_cell.angle_gamma   90.00
#
_symmetry.space_group_name_H-M   'P 1'
#
loop_
_entity.id
_entity.type
_entity.pdbx_description
1 polymer ?
#
loop_
_entity_poly.entity_id
_entity_poly.type
_entity_poly.pdbx_seq_one_letter_code
_entity_poly.pdbx_strand_id
1 'polypeptide(L)' 'LKSKKKKRERNRGGCTSHFSRGSESMALQVLRALEGLKMMGKDQDRGLKVIPQTQRDLDRITRQVITAKKH' A
#
# COMPACT_ATOMS: atom_id res chain seq x y z
N LEU A 1 -18.14 -5.75 -1.07
CA LEU A 1 -17.77 -4.51 -0.35
C LEU A 1 -16.42 -4.03 -0.87
N LYS A 2 -16.38 -2.93 -1.64
CA LYS A 2 -15.18 -2.48 -2.38
C LYS A 2 -14.26 -1.63 -1.49
N SER A 3 -13.00 -2.04 -1.37
CA SER A 3 -11.92 -1.33 -0.65
C SER A 3 -11.67 0.06 -1.24
N LYS A 4 -11.98 1.13 -0.49
CA LYS A 4 -11.60 2.50 -0.86
C LYS A 4 -10.15 2.75 -0.47
N LYS A 5 -9.24 2.59 -1.44
CA LYS A 5 -7.83 3.00 -1.35
C LYS A 5 -7.76 4.53 -1.34
N LYS A 6 -7.17 5.13 -0.31
CA LYS A 6 -7.05 6.58 -0.05
C LYS A 6 -6.57 7.33 -1.31
N LYS A 7 -7.37 8.29 -1.81
CA LYS A 7 -7.08 9.15 -2.98
C LYS A 7 -6.66 10.55 -2.52
N ARG A 8 -5.66 11.15 -3.19
CA ARG A 8 -5.23 12.54 -2.99
C ARG A 8 -5.86 13.41 -4.08
N GLU A 9 -6.67 14.38 -3.68
CA GLU A 9 -7.16 15.47 -4.52
C GLU A 9 -6.00 16.46 -4.76
N ARG A 10 -5.77 16.93 -5.99
CA ARG A 10 -4.79 17.99 -6.25
C ARG A 10 -5.53 19.32 -6.33
N ASN A 11 -5.18 20.28 -5.48
CA ASN A 11 -5.74 21.64 -5.54
C ASN A 11 -5.28 22.30 -6.85
N ARG A 12 -6.23 22.66 -7.73
CA ARG A 12 -5.97 23.33 -9.02
C ARG A 12 -6.44 24.79 -9.06
N GLY A 13 -6.69 25.40 -7.90
CA GLY A 13 -7.32 26.73 -7.84
C GLY A 13 -8.79 26.67 -8.26
N GLY A 14 -9.25 27.61 -9.10
CA GLY A 14 -10.64 27.79 -9.51
C GLY A 14 -11.21 26.80 -10.55
N CYS A 15 -10.48 25.73 -10.88
CA CYS A 15 -10.93 24.69 -11.81
C CYS A 15 -11.49 23.46 -11.08
N THR A 16 -12.41 22.73 -11.73
CA THR A 16 -13.02 21.52 -11.15
C THR A 16 -11.98 20.47 -10.80
N SER A 17 -12.19 19.85 -9.64
CA SER A 17 -11.26 18.87 -9.14
C SER A 17 -11.39 17.56 -9.91
N HIS A 18 -10.28 17.06 -10.41
CA HIS A 18 -10.24 15.79 -11.12
C HIS A 18 -9.07 14.93 -10.69
N PHE A 19 -9.32 13.63 -10.70
CA PHE A 19 -8.34 12.64 -10.28
C PHE A 19 -7.07 12.76 -11.11
N SER A 20 -5.95 12.67 -10.41
CA SER A 20 -4.67 12.81 -11.04
C SER A 20 -3.65 11.99 -10.27
N ARG A 21 -2.71 11.37 -11.01
CA ARG A 21 -1.77 10.40 -10.44
C ARG A 21 -0.82 11.06 -9.44
N GLY A 22 -0.47 10.37 -8.36
CA GLY A 22 0.56 10.83 -7.43
C GLY A 22 1.96 10.76 -8.03
N SER A 23 2.99 10.97 -7.21
CA SER A 23 4.37 10.75 -7.63
C SER A 23 4.61 9.26 -7.90
N GLU A 24 4.96 8.94 -9.14
CA GLU A 24 5.26 7.58 -9.59
C GLU A 24 6.63 7.11 -9.10
N SER A 25 7.65 7.98 -9.13
CA SER A 25 9.01 7.65 -8.71
C SER A 25 9.09 7.24 -7.24
N MET A 26 8.36 7.93 -6.37
CA MET A 26 8.24 7.58 -4.95
C MET A 26 7.51 6.26 -4.74
N ALA A 27 6.42 6.03 -5.48
CA ALA A 27 5.69 4.75 -5.41
C ALA A 27 6.60 3.57 -5.83
N LEU A 28 7.38 3.73 -6.90
CA LEU A 28 8.32 2.72 -7.37
C LEU A 28 9.48 2.50 -6.39
N GLN A 29 10.01 3.55 -5.76
CA GLN A 29 11.07 3.41 -4.76
C GLN A 29 10.61 2.58 -3.56
N VAL A 30 9.38 2.83 -3.06
CA VAL A 30 8.80 2.04 -1.97
C VAL A 30 8.62 0.57 -2.39
N LEU A 31 8.14 0.32 -3.60
CA LEU A 31 7.99 -1.06 -4.10
C LEU A 31 9.33 -1.79 -4.21
N ARG A 32 10.39 -1.15 -4.73
CA ARG A 32 11.74 -1.73 -4.79
C ARG A 32 12.33 -1.99 -3.40
N ALA A 33 12.11 -1.09 -2.44
CA ALA A 33 12.57 -1.29 -1.07
C ALA A 33 11.89 -2.52 -0.41
N LEU A 34 10.59 -2.70 -0.65
CA LEU A 34 9.84 -3.86 -0.15
C LEU A 34 10.24 -5.18 -0.83
N GLU A 35 10.63 -5.13 -2.10
CA GLU A 35 11.24 -6.28 -2.80
C GLU A 35 12.62 -6.62 -2.21
N GLY A 36 13.47 -5.62 -1.95
CA GLY A 36 14.77 -5.82 -1.30
C GLY A 36 14.67 -6.40 0.12
N LEU A 37 13.61 -6.03 0.85
CA LEU A 37 13.29 -6.59 2.18
C LEU A 37 12.62 -7.98 2.10
N LYS A 38 12.46 -8.54 0.89
CA LYS A 38 11.77 -9.81 0.63
C LYS A 38 10.33 -9.86 1.15
N MET A 39 9.67 -8.70 1.33
CA MET A 39 8.28 -8.64 1.76
C MET A 39 7.30 -8.81 0.60
N MET A 40 7.74 -8.43 -0.60
CA MET A 40 7.02 -8.59 -1.86
C MET A 40 7.86 -9.48 -2.78
N GLY A 41 7.23 -10.47 -3.40
CA GLY A 41 7.82 -11.32 -4.43
C GLY A 41 7.32 -10.94 -5.81
N LYS A 42 8.09 -11.32 -6.84
CA LYS A 42 7.63 -11.31 -8.23
C LYS A 42 6.57 -12.38 -8.40
N ASP A 43 5.41 -11.99 -8.89
CA ASP A 43 4.32 -12.90 -9.22
C ASP A 43 4.39 -13.27 -10.72
N GLN A 44 3.85 -14.44 -11.07
CA GLN A 44 3.80 -14.90 -12.47
C GLN A 44 2.97 -13.96 -13.34
N ASP A 45 2.00 -13.24 -12.76
CA ASP A 45 1.12 -12.29 -13.44
C ASP A 45 1.77 -10.90 -13.69
N ARG A 46 3.11 -10.84 -13.73
CA ARG A 46 3.90 -9.59 -13.93
C ARG A 46 3.70 -8.52 -12.85
N GLY A 47 3.10 -8.89 -11.72
CA GLY A 47 2.86 -8.02 -10.57
C GLY A 47 3.82 -8.28 -9.40
N LEU A 48 3.76 -7.40 -8.39
CA LEU A 48 4.33 -7.66 -7.07
C LEU A 48 3.24 -8.19 -6.16
N LYS A 49 3.53 -9.29 -5.47
CA LYS A 49 2.61 -9.93 -4.52
C LYS A 49 3.29 -10.11 -3.17
N VAL A 50 2.54 -9.91 -2.10
CA VAL A 50 3.03 -10.14 -0.74
C VAL A 50 3.35 -11.62 -0.56
N ILE A 51 4.53 -11.95 -0.03
CA ILE A 51 4.88 -13.34 0.23
C ILE A 51 4.06 -13.91 1.41
N PRO A 52 3.77 -15.23 1.44
CA PRO A 52 2.93 -15.82 2.48
C PRO A 52 3.41 -15.57 3.91
N GLN A 53 4.74 -15.51 4.12
CA GLN A 53 5.32 -15.23 5.43
C GLN A 53 4.97 -13.82 5.90
N THR A 54 5.20 -12.83 5.05
CA THR A 54 4.88 -11.43 5.34
C THR A 54 3.40 -11.24 5.61
N GLN A 55 2.51 -11.97 4.92
CA GLN A 55 1.09 -11.91 5.21
C GLN A 55 0.78 -12.31 6.66
N ARG A 56 1.40 -13.39 7.16
CA ARG A 56 1.24 -13.83 8.56
C ARG A 56 1.78 -12.80 9.55
N ASP A 57 2.92 -12.19 9.22
CA ASP A 57 3.53 -11.15 10.06
C ASP A 57 2.63 -9.91 10.15
N LEU A 58 2.02 -9.51 9.03
CA LEU A 58 1.02 -8.43 8.98
C LEU A 58 -0.24 -8.76 9.80
N ASP A 59 -0.73 -10.00 9.72
CA ASP A 59 -1.88 -10.45 10.51
C ASP A 59 -1.55 -10.44 12.01
N ARG A 60 -0.34 -10.83 12.41
CA ARG A 60 0.14 -10.75 13.80
C ARG A 60 0.17 -9.31 14.30
N ILE A 61 0.74 -8.38 13.53
CA ILE A 61 0.78 -6.95 13.88
C ILE A 61 -0.64 -6.40 14.02
N THR A 62 -1.54 -6.76 13.11
CA THR A 62 -2.95 -6.33 13.16
C THR A 62 -3.61 -6.77 14.45
N ARG A 63 -3.41 -8.03 14.88
CA ARG A 63 -3.92 -8.53 16.17
C ARG A 63 -3.37 -7.74 17.35
N GLN A 64 -2.06 -7.47 17.37
CA GLN A 64 -1.43 -6.67 18.43
C GLN A 64 -2.02 -5.26 18.51
N VAL A 65 -2.21 -4.59 17.37
CA VAL A 65 -2.81 -3.24 17.30
C VAL A 65 -4.25 -3.25 17.81
N ILE A 66 -5.04 -4.27 17.47
CA ILE A 66 -6.43 -4.41 17.95
C ILE A 66 -6.46 -4.63 19.46
N THR A 67 -5.61 -5.51 19.99
CA THR A 67 -5.52 -5.76 21.44
C THR A 67 -5.09 -4.51 22.20
N ALA A 68 -4.07 -3.80 21.71
CA ALA A 68 -3.58 -2.57 22.34
C ALA A 68 -4.64 -1.45 22.40
N LYS A 69 -5.58 -1.42 21.46
CA LYS A 69 -6.70 -0.44 21.42
C LYS A 69 -7.89 -0.79 22.32
N LYS A 70 -7.96 -2.01 22.84
CA LYS A 70 -9.04 -2.46 23.73
C LYS A 70 -8.80 -2.11 25.20
N HIS A 71 -7.62 -1.58 25.51
CA HIS A 71 -7.27 -0.98 26.80
C HIS A 71 -7.40 0.54 26.71
#